data_AF-W1YBF9-F1
#
_entry.id   AF-W1YBF9-F1
#
_cell.length_a   1.000
_cell.length_b   1.000
_cell.length_c   1.000
_cell.angle_alpha   90.00
_cell.angle_beta   90.00
_cell.angle_gamma   90.00
#
_symmetry.space_group_name_H-M   'P 1'
#
loop_
_entity.id
_entity.type
_entity.pdbx_description
1 polymer ?
#
loop_
_entity_poly.entity_id
_entity_poly.type
_entity_poly.pdbx_seq_one_letter_code
_entity_poly.pdbx_strand_id
1 'polypeptide(L)'
;NVTGMLHMGHALDNTLQDILIRFKRMQGYNVLWMPGTDHAGIATQIKVEEMLAKEEGKSRYDLGREKFVERVWEWKKEYGDTIVKQIRSLGASCDWS
;
A
#
# COMPACT_ATOMS: atom_id res chain seq x y z
N ASN A 1 0.66 3.92 2.00
CA ASN A 1 0.98 3.29 3.30
C ASN A 1 0.38 1.90 3.35
N VAL A 2 1.14 0.87 3.71
CA VAL A 2 0.66 -0.51 3.90
C VAL A 2 -0.05 -0.67 5.26
N THR A 3 -1.05 0.16 5.50
CA THR A 3 -1.78 0.25 6.78
C THR A 3 -3.25 -0.21 6.66
N GLY A 4 -3.67 -0.65 5.47
CA GLY A 4 -5.03 -1.07 5.18
C GLY A 4 -5.35 -1.01 3.68
N MET A 5 -6.64 -1.12 3.36
CA MET A 5 -7.17 -0.97 1.99
C MET A 5 -7.27 0.50 1.58
N LEU A 6 -7.21 0.76 0.27
CA LEU A 6 -7.46 2.08 -0.29
C LEU A 6 -8.93 2.49 -0.15
N HIS A 7 -9.15 3.74 0.26
CA HIS A 7 -10.44 4.45 0.23
C HIS A 7 -10.57 5.44 -0.94
N MET A 8 -11.75 6.06 -1.09
CA MET A 8 -12.09 7.01 -2.18
C MET A 8 -11.10 8.15 -2.40
N GLY A 9 -10.50 8.70 -1.33
CA GLY A 9 -9.43 9.70 -1.47
C GLY A 9 -8.25 9.22 -2.33
N HIS A 10 -7.83 7.96 -2.19
CA HIS A 10 -6.76 7.40 -3.03
C HIS A 10 -7.22 7.19 -4.47
N ALA A 11 -8.49 6.81 -4.67
CA ALA A 11 -9.05 6.65 -6.01
C ALA A 11 -9.04 7.99 -6.75
N LEU A 12 -9.43 9.08 -6.07
CA LEU A 12 -9.35 10.43 -6.62
C LEU A 12 -7.91 10.82 -6.99
N ASP A 13 -6.97 10.64 -6.07
CA ASP A 13 -5.55 10.98 -6.28
C ASP A 13 -4.95 10.21 -7.48
N ASN A 14 -5.15 8.89 -7.53
CA ASN A 14 -4.66 8.05 -8.64
C ASN A 14 -5.33 8.44 -9.97
N THR A 15 -6.62 8.78 -9.95
CA THR A 15 -7.34 9.20 -11.17
C THR A 15 -6.76 10.49 -11.74
N LEU A 16 -6.48 11.48 -10.89
CA LEU A 16 -5.89 12.75 -11.33
C LEU A 16 -4.49 12.55 -11.92
N GLN A 17 -3.66 11.73 -11.27
CA GLN A 17 -2.35 11.37 -11.79
C GLN A 17 -2.47 10.66 -13.15
N ASP A 18 -3.33 9.64 -13.25
CA ASP A 18 -3.50 8.86 -14.48
C ASP A 18 -4.01 9.71 -15.66
N ILE A 19 -4.92 10.66 -15.42
CA ILE A 19 -5.37 11.62 -16.44
C ILE A 19 -4.18 12.41 -17.00
N LEU A 20 -3.32 12.96 -16.14
CA LEU A 20 -2.15 13.73 -16.56
C LEU A 20 -1.15 12.87 -17.33
N ILE A 21 -0.88 11.66 -16.85
CA ILE A 21 0.04 10.72 -17.47
C ILE A 21 -0.43 10.34 -18.87
N ARG A 22 -1.71 9.99 -19.01
CA ARG A 22 -2.31 9.67 -20.32
C ARG A 22 -2.28 10.86 -21.25
N PHE A 23 -2.70 12.03 -20.78
CA PHE A 23 -2.70 13.26 -21.58
C PHE A 23 -1.30 13.59 -22.10
N LYS A 24 -0.28 13.58 -21.25
CA LYS A 24 1.10 13.85 -21.67
C LYS A 24 1.66 12.80 -22.62
N ARG A 25 1.37 11.52 -22.38
CA ARG A 25 1.73 10.44 -23.31
C ARG A 25 1.09 10.64 -24.69
N MET A 26 -0.18 11.04 -24.75
CA MET A 26 -0.89 11.35 -26.00
C MET A 26 -0.37 12.61 -26.70
N GLN A 27 0.25 13.54 -25.97
CA GLN A 27 0.94 14.70 -26.54
C GLN A 27 2.35 14.36 -27.09
N GLY A 28 2.75 13.08 -27.09
CA GLY A 28 4.04 12.63 -27.61
C GLY A 28 5.21 12.72 -26.63
N TYR A 29 4.95 13.01 -25.35
CA TYR A 29 5.99 13.00 -24.33
C TYR A 29 6.33 11.57 -23.91
N ASN A 30 7.62 11.32 -23.63
CA ASN A 30 8.04 10.13 -22.93
C ASN A 30 7.81 10.32 -21.42
N VAL A 31 6.81 9.63 -20.87
CA VAL A 31 6.33 9.85 -19.49
C VAL A 31 6.48 8.56 -18.68
N LEU A 32 7.15 8.67 -17.53
CA LEU A 32 7.25 7.61 -16.52
C LEU A 32 6.34 7.93 -15.33
N TRP A 33 5.48 6.98 -14.96
CA TRP A 33 4.77 7.00 -13.69
C TRP A 33 5.14 5.74 -12.92
N MET A 34 6.07 5.89 -11.97
CA MET A 34 6.59 4.77 -11.19
C MET A 34 5.68 4.51 -9.97
N PRO A 35 5.03 3.34 -9.86
CA PRO A 35 4.21 3.01 -8.72
C PRO A 35 5.06 2.57 -7.53
N GLY A 36 4.50 2.67 -6.33
CA GLY A 36 5.14 2.20 -5.11
C GLY A 36 4.20 2.19 -3.92
N THR A 37 4.56 1.43 -2.89
CA THR A 37 3.87 1.45 -1.61
C THR A 37 4.86 1.80 -0.50
N ASP A 38 4.42 2.65 0.43
CA ASP A 38 5.23 3.00 1.58
C ASP A 38 4.98 2.03 2.75
N HIS A 39 6.07 1.55 3.35
CA HIS A 39 6.11 0.72 4.55
C HIS A 39 5.51 1.43 5.78
N ALA A 40 5.49 2.76 5.81
CA ALA A 40 4.81 3.58 6.82
C ALA A 40 5.22 3.32 8.29
N GLY A 41 6.40 2.72 8.51
CA GLY A 41 7.06 2.52 9.81
C GLY A 41 6.11 2.34 11.01
N ILE A 42 6.00 3.40 11.83
CA ILE A 42 5.19 3.40 13.06
C ILE A 42 3.70 3.15 12.81
N ALA A 43 3.14 3.61 11.70
CA ALA A 43 1.73 3.43 11.40
C ALA A 43 1.40 1.95 11.11
N THR A 44 2.28 1.26 10.38
CA THR A 44 2.14 -0.18 10.16
C THR A 44 2.38 -0.97 11.44
N GLN A 45 3.36 -0.57 12.26
CA GLN A 45 3.58 -1.18 13.57
C GLN A 45 2.31 -1.11 14.44
N ILE A 46 1.69 0.07 14.56
CA ILE A 46 0.46 0.27 15.35
C ILE A 46 -0.66 -0.64 14.83
N LYS A 47 -0.84 -0.75 13.51
CA LYS A 47 -1.88 -1.62 12.94
C LYS A 47 -1.65 -3.10 13.24
N VAL A 48 -0.41 -3.56 13.20
CA VAL A 48 -0.05 -4.94 13.56
C VAL A 48 -0.24 -5.18 15.06
N GLU A 49 0.12 -4.22 15.91
CA GLU A 49 -0.15 -4.30 17.36
C GLU A 49 -1.65 -4.35 17.68
N GLU A 50 -2.46 -3.51 17.03
CA GLU A 50 -3.93 -3.52 17.16
C GLU A 50 -4.51 -4.87 16.73
N MET A 51 -4.03 -5.44 15.62
CA MET A 51 -4.45 -6.76 15.13
C MET A 51 -4.08 -7.86 16.13
N LEU A 52 -2.84 -7.88 16.63
CA LEU A 52 -2.38 -8.86 17.63
C LEU A 52 -3.20 -8.81 18.92
N ALA A 53 -3.48 -7.60 19.41
CA ALA A 53 -4.30 -7.41 20.61
C ALA A 53 -5.73 -7.91 20.39
N LYS A 54 -6.31 -7.64 19.21
CA LYS A 54 -7.69 -8.00 18.88
C LYS A 54 -7.89 -9.48 18.57
N GLU A 55 -6.97 -10.09 17.83
CA GLU A 55 -7.12 -11.46 17.30
C GLU A 55 -6.49 -12.50 18.22
N GLU A 56 -5.36 -12.18 18.85
CA GLU A 56 -4.60 -13.13 19.67
C GLU A 56 -4.57 -12.75 21.15
N GLY A 57 -5.05 -11.55 21.54
CA GLY A 57 -4.95 -11.07 22.91
C GLY A 57 -3.50 -10.82 23.36
N LYS A 58 -2.57 -10.64 22.42
CA LYS A 58 -1.13 -10.47 22.69
C LYS A 58 -0.65 -9.07 22.33
N SER A 59 0.43 -8.65 22.98
CA SER A 59 1.21 -7.48 22.62
C SER A 59 2.46 -7.86 21.82
N ARG A 60 3.12 -6.88 21.21
CA ARG A 60 4.44 -7.08 20.58
C ARG A 60 5.51 -7.59 21.55
N TYR A 61 5.36 -7.32 22.85
CA TYR A 61 6.33 -7.76 23.86
C TYR A 61 6.23 -9.26 24.12
N ASP A 62 5.02 -9.82 24.00
CA ASP A 62 4.79 -11.26 24.16
C ASP A 62 5.42 -12.08 23.02
N LEU A 63 5.55 -11.48 21.83
CA LEU A 63 6.17 -12.11 20.65
C LEU A 63 7.69 -11.97 20.62
N GLY A 64 8.22 -10.87 21.15
CA GLY A 64 9.61 -10.47 20.92
C GLY A 64 9.85 -9.91 19.51
N ARG A 65 11.03 -9.33 19.30
CA ARG A 65 11.34 -8.53 18.09
C ARG A 65 11.24 -9.34 16.80
N GLU A 66 11.86 -10.52 16.75
CA GLU A 66 11.98 -11.30 15.50
C GLU A 66 10.61 -11.72 14.97
N LYS A 67 9.81 -12.38 15.81
CA LYS A 67 8.44 -12.79 15.47
C LYS A 67 7.53 -11.61 15.15
N PHE A 68 7.69 -10.49 15.84
CA PHE A 68 6.94 -9.29 15.53
C PHE A 68 7.28 -8.73 14.13
N VAL A 69 8.55 -8.72 13.76
CA VAL A 69 9.01 -8.28 12.43
C VAL A 69 8.47 -9.21 11.34
N GLU A 70 8.45 -10.52 11.57
CA GLU A 70 7.81 -11.49 10.65
C GLU A 70 6.34 -11.14 10.42
N ARG A 71 5.58 -10.87 11.49
CA ARG A 71 4.17 -10.45 11.42
C ARG A 71 3.98 -9.15 10.63
N VAL A 72 4.91 -8.19 10.77
CA VAL A 72 4.90 -6.95 9.99
C VAL A 72 5.14 -7.22 8.50
N TRP A 73 6.02 -8.16 8.15
CA TRP A 73 6.26 -8.54 6.76
C TRP A 73 5.05 -9.24 6.13
N GLU A 74 4.39 -10.12 6.88
CA GLU A 74 3.13 -10.76 6.46
C GLU A 74 2.06 -9.70 6.16
N TRP A 75 1.85 -8.77 7.10
CA TRP A 75 0.94 -7.64 6.93
C TRP A 75 1.27 -6.80 5.70
N LYS A 76 2.55 -6.44 5.53
CA LYS A 76 3.03 -5.66 4.38
C LYS A 76 2.74 -6.38 3.07
N LYS A 77 2.90 -7.70 3.02
CA LYS A 77 2.61 -8.50 1.83
C LYS A 77 1.12 -8.48 1.52
N GLU A 78 0.27 -8.80 2.49
CA GLU A 78 -1.18 -8.86 2.31
C GLU A 78 -1.78 -7.53 1.83
N TYR A 79 -1.48 -6.44 2.56
CA TYR A 79 -2.03 -5.13 2.21
C TYR A 79 -1.31 -4.49 1.03
N GLY A 80 -0.02 -4.75 0.84
CA GLY A 80 0.70 -4.33 -0.36
C GLY A 80 0.08 -4.93 -1.63
N ASP A 81 -0.18 -6.24 -1.63
CA ASP A 81 -0.81 -6.93 -2.76
C ASP A 81 -2.25 -6.42 -2.99
N THR A 82 -2.99 -6.16 -1.90
CA THR A 82 -4.34 -5.60 -1.98
C THR A 82 -4.35 -4.21 -2.59
N ILE A 83 -3.46 -3.32 -2.15
CA ILE A 83 -3.32 -1.96 -2.70
C ILE A 83 -3.01 -2.02 -4.20
N VAL A 84 -2.05 -2.85 -4.61
CA VAL A 84 -1.69 -3.01 -6.03
C VAL A 84 -2.88 -3.50 -6.86
N LYS A 85 -3.64 -4.49 -6.35
CA LYS A 85 -4.87 -4.98 -7.02
C LYS A 85 -5.91 -3.86 -7.18
N GLN A 86 -6.13 -3.06 -6.14
CA GLN A 86 -7.07 -1.94 -6.18
C GLN A 86 -6.65 -0.90 -7.23
N ILE A 87 -5.37 -0.48 -7.25
CA ILE A 87 -4.87 0.50 -8.23
C ILE A 87 -4.98 -0.04 -9.67
N ARG A 88 -4.67 -1.33 -9.90
CA ARG A 88 -4.87 -1.96 -11.22
C ARG A 88 -6.34 -1.99 -11.64
N SER A 89 -7.26 -2.29 -10.72
CA SER A 89 -8.70 -2.32 -11.01
C SER A 89 -9.28 -0.95 -11.38
N LEU A 90 -8.65 0.15 -10.93
CA LEU A 90 -9.00 1.51 -11.34
C LEU A 90 -8.54 1.84 -12.77
N GLY A 91 -7.72 0.98 -13.39
CA GLY A 91 -7.19 1.20 -14.74
C GLY A 91 -5.94 2.09 -14.78
N ALA A 92 -5.20 2.23 -13.67
CA ALA A 92 -4.00 3.05 -13.62
C ALA A 92 -2.94 2.62 -14.66
N SER A 93 -2.47 3.58 -15.46
CA SER A 93 -1.47 3.37 -16.53
C SER A 93 -0.02 3.63 -16.09
N CYS A 94 0.29 3.40 -14.81
CA CYS A 94 1.64 3.42 -14.28
C CYS A 94 2.49 2.26 -14.81
N ASP A 95 3.80 2.37 -14.63
CA ASP A 95 4.75 1.34 -15.03
C ASP A 95 4.72 0.16 -14.05
N TRP A 96 4.15 -0.94 -14.51
CA TRP A 96 3.95 -2.15 -13.73
C TRP A 96 5.07 -3.19 -13.91
N SER A 97 6.09 -2.88 -14.72
CA SER A 97 7.17 -3.81 -15.10
C SER A 97 8.29 -3.92 -14.08
#